data_AF-A0A4S8NDG7-F1
#
_entry.id   AF-A0A4S8NDG7-F1
#
_cell.length_a   1.000
_cell.length_b   1.000
_cell.length_c   1.000
_cell.angle_alpha   90.00
_cell.angle_beta   90.00
_cell.angle_gamma   90.00
#
_symmetry.space_group_name_H-M   'P 1'
#
loop_
_entity.id
_entity.type
_entity.pdbx_description
1 polymer ?
#
loop_
_entity_poly.entity_id
_entity_poly.type
_entity_poly.pdbx_seq_one_letter_code
_entity_poly.pdbx_strand_id
1 'polypeptide(L)'
;MRTIALATGVLLATSLLAGCGSGDDAEPHEDSSSAASGGSTDTTKGAEAGECATSLTATYPDGTEAVLDTTAQAAELGDGTAYTFYVGDYEIPDEGIGVDTVLPPEGSRLAVVFLTAFNATSPLEEIAPGTTVEVTDELDVLTFSTILYAGGTAAQSATDATGELTVVAVDDSSICVELDYDDAEKSLSGRISAPIHDSPY
;
A
#
# COMPACT_ATOMS: atom_id res chain seq x y z
N MET A 1 -37.35 -4.10 -28.88
CA MET A 1 -36.16 -4.63 -29.59
C MET A 1 -35.53 -3.49 -30.38
N ARG A 2 -34.39 -2.99 -29.93
CA ARG A 2 -33.58 -2.00 -30.65
C ARG A 2 -32.12 -2.43 -30.52
N THR A 3 -31.62 -2.99 -31.61
CA THR A 3 -30.22 -3.29 -31.92
C THR A 3 -29.52 -2.01 -32.36
N ILE A 4 -28.27 -1.77 -31.92
CA ILE A 4 -27.20 -0.91 -32.50
C ILE A 4 -26.04 -1.00 -31.49
N ALA A 5 -24.75 -1.08 -31.80
CA ALA A 5 -23.91 -1.60 -32.90
C ALA A 5 -22.49 -1.54 -32.30
N LEU A 6 -21.70 -2.61 -32.39
CA LEU A 6 -20.29 -2.63 -31.98
C LEU A 6 -19.45 -1.76 -32.92
N ALA A 7 -18.52 -0.98 -32.36
CA ALA A 7 -17.41 -0.40 -33.11
C ALA A 7 -16.11 -0.61 -32.31
N THR A 8 -15.35 -1.61 -32.76
CA THR A 8 -14.01 -1.95 -32.31
C THR A 8 -13.02 -0.93 -32.88
N GLY A 9 -12.32 -0.20 -32.02
CA GLY A 9 -11.23 0.70 -32.40
C GLY A 9 -9.90 0.16 -31.90
N VAL A 10 -9.18 -0.56 -32.76
CA VAL A 10 -7.77 -0.93 -32.56
C VAL A 10 -6.92 0.28 -32.95
N LEU A 11 -6.08 0.77 -32.04
CA LEU A 11 -5.00 1.70 -32.35
C LEU A 11 -3.68 1.15 -31.79
N LEU A 12 -2.93 0.51 -32.68
CA LEU A 12 -1.52 0.19 -32.52
C LEU A 12 -0.71 1.49 -32.68
N ALA A 13 0.08 1.85 -31.67
CA ALA A 13 1.14 2.83 -31.80
C ALA A 13 2.46 2.20 -31.34
N THR A 14 3.18 1.61 -32.28
CA THR A 14 4.59 1.24 -32.15
C THR A 14 5.44 2.49 -32.36
N SER A 15 6.19 2.91 -31.33
CA SER A 15 7.26 3.90 -31.48
C SER A 15 8.62 3.21 -31.43
N LEU A 16 9.33 3.37 -32.54
CA LEU A 16 10.65 2.83 -32.84
C LEU A 16 11.77 3.49 -32.01
N LEU A 17 12.80 2.68 -31.74
CA LEU A 17 14.11 3.05 -31.22
C LEU A 17 14.82 4.09 -32.10
N ALA A 18 15.51 5.05 -31.49
CA ALA A 18 16.75 5.64 -32.01
C ALA A 18 17.48 6.41 -30.88
N GLY A 19 18.72 6.02 -30.57
CA GLY A 19 19.55 6.72 -29.57
C GLY A 19 20.85 5.99 -29.24
N CYS A 20 21.68 5.77 -30.27
CA CYS A 20 23.04 5.24 -30.15
C CYS A 20 24.00 6.40 -29.80
N GLY A 21 24.83 6.24 -28.78
CA GLY A 21 25.86 7.20 -28.40
C GLY A 21 27.03 6.49 -27.73
N SER A 22 27.99 6.06 -28.55
CA SER A 22 29.30 5.55 -28.14
C SER A 22 30.21 6.68 -27.64
N GLY A 23 31.02 6.40 -26.64
CA GLY A 23 32.13 7.26 -26.19
C GLY A 23 33.07 6.47 -25.27
N ASP A 24 34.20 6.08 -25.83
CA ASP A 24 35.23 5.17 -25.36
C ASP A 24 36.03 5.57 -24.09
N ASP A 25 36.63 4.52 -23.50
CA ASP A 25 37.95 4.41 -22.85
C ASP A 25 38.31 5.18 -21.56
N ALA A 26 38.41 4.42 -20.46
CA ALA A 26 39.56 4.46 -19.53
C ALA A 26 39.62 3.19 -18.65
N GLU A 27 40.58 2.30 -18.93
CA GLU A 27 41.02 1.22 -18.01
C GLU A 27 41.98 1.76 -16.92
N PRO A 28 42.60 0.92 -16.06
CA PRO A 28 42.10 0.57 -14.74
C PRO A 28 43.05 1.00 -13.61
N HIS A 29 42.55 1.12 -12.39
CA HIS A 29 43.41 1.18 -11.20
C HIS A 29 42.94 0.15 -10.18
N GLU A 30 43.66 -0.98 -10.14
CA GLU A 30 43.74 -1.82 -8.95
C GLU A 30 44.84 -1.24 -8.04
N ASP A 31 44.52 -1.01 -6.76
CA ASP A 31 45.46 -1.34 -5.69
C ASP A 31 44.81 -1.42 -4.30
N SER A 32 44.91 -2.62 -3.72
CA SER A 32 45.32 -2.92 -2.36
C SER A 32 44.56 -2.37 -1.14
N SER A 33 43.71 -3.25 -0.60
CA SER A 33 43.64 -3.75 0.78
C SER A 33 44.32 -2.97 1.92
N SER A 34 43.54 -2.63 2.95
CA SER A 34 43.95 -2.79 4.36
C SER A 34 42.74 -2.78 5.30
N ALA A 35 42.64 -3.85 6.09
CA ALA A 35 41.68 -4.03 7.17
C ALA A 35 42.10 -3.26 8.43
N ALA A 36 41.15 -2.81 9.24
CA ALA A 36 40.96 -3.26 10.63
C ALA A 36 40.01 -2.34 11.45
N SER A 37 38.96 -2.98 11.97
CA SER A 37 38.51 -3.02 13.38
C SER A 37 38.12 -1.74 14.13
N GLY A 38 36.86 -1.77 14.60
CA GLY A 38 36.28 -0.98 15.70
C GLY A 38 34.78 -0.78 15.39
N GLY A 39 33.82 -1.53 15.94
CA GLY A 39 33.68 -2.01 17.31
C GLY A 39 32.76 -1.06 18.08
N SER A 40 31.43 -1.26 17.99
CA SER A 40 30.38 -0.92 18.98
C SER A 40 29.01 -1.09 18.30
N THR A 41 28.25 -2.15 18.58
CA THR A 41 27.18 -2.28 19.60
C THR A 41 26.02 -1.31 19.44
N ASP A 42 24.83 -1.88 19.21
CA ASP A 42 23.48 -1.40 19.55
C ASP A 42 23.09 0.00 19.04
N THR A 43 22.03 0.20 18.26
CA THR A 43 20.72 -0.45 18.28
C THR A 43 20.14 -0.34 16.87
N THR A 44 19.59 -1.42 16.30
CA THR A 44 18.58 -1.32 15.23
C THR A 44 17.34 -0.71 15.88
N LYS A 45 17.36 0.59 16.09
CA LYS A 45 16.16 1.35 16.44
C LYS A 45 15.33 1.31 15.18
N GLY A 46 14.28 0.50 15.17
CA GLY A 46 13.21 0.65 14.17
C GLY A 46 12.90 2.14 14.09
N ALA A 47 12.76 2.68 12.87
CA ALA A 47 12.43 4.08 12.69
C ALA A 47 11.31 4.44 13.66
N GLU A 48 11.49 5.49 14.49
CA GLU A 48 10.44 5.88 15.42
C GLU A 48 9.19 6.19 14.58
N ALA A 49 8.06 5.58 14.94
CA ALA A 49 6.77 5.77 14.27
C ALA A 49 6.40 7.27 14.11
N GLY A 50 6.99 8.14 14.94
CA GLY A 50 6.82 9.59 14.93
C GLY A 50 7.30 10.36 13.69
N GLU A 51 7.93 9.72 12.69
CA GLU A 51 8.21 10.36 11.38
C GLU A 51 7.22 9.98 10.27
N CYS A 52 6.23 9.12 10.56
CA CYS A 52 5.25 8.73 9.57
C CYS A 52 4.14 9.78 9.46
N ALA A 53 4.07 10.46 8.32
CA ALA A 53 2.93 11.30 7.96
C ALA A 53 2.00 10.53 7.02
N THR A 54 0.70 10.72 7.19
CA THR A 54 -0.30 10.17 6.28
C THR A 54 -0.36 11.00 5.01
N SER A 55 -0.11 10.36 3.89
CA SER A 55 -0.28 10.91 2.55
C SER A 55 -0.41 9.74 1.58
N LEU A 56 -1.65 9.37 1.25
CA LEU A 56 -1.95 8.32 0.27
C LEU A 56 -2.49 8.97 -1.00
N THR A 57 -1.90 8.67 -2.15
CA THR A 57 -2.36 9.16 -3.45
C THR A 57 -3.06 8.06 -4.21
N ALA A 58 -4.28 8.33 -4.66
CA ALA A 58 -5.03 7.49 -5.57
C ALA A 58 -4.91 8.03 -7.00
N THR A 59 -4.46 7.17 -7.92
CA THR A 59 -4.34 7.48 -9.34
C THR A 59 -5.35 6.64 -10.13
N TYR A 60 -6.11 7.30 -10.99
CA TYR A 60 -7.12 6.65 -11.84
C TYR A 60 -6.55 6.34 -13.24
N PRO A 61 -7.18 5.47 -14.05
CA PRO A 61 -6.67 5.08 -15.37
C PRO A 61 -6.54 6.23 -16.38
N ASP A 62 -7.24 7.34 -16.14
CA ASP A 62 -7.12 8.57 -16.95
C ASP A 62 -5.96 9.48 -16.51
N GLY A 63 -5.20 9.07 -15.48
CA GLY A 63 -4.08 9.81 -14.89
C GLY A 63 -4.52 10.87 -13.88
N THR A 64 -5.81 10.98 -13.56
CA THR A 64 -6.28 11.87 -12.49
C THR A 64 -5.79 11.36 -11.15
N GLU A 65 -5.34 12.28 -10.29
CA GLU A 65 -4.88 11.98 -8.94
C GLU A 65 -5.82 12.56 -7.89
N ALA A 66 -5.97 11.86 -6.77
CA ALA A 66 -6.63 12.33 -5.56
C ALA A 66 -5.76 12.00 -4.35
N VAL A 67 -5.41 13.03 -3.57
CA VAL A 67 -4.63 12.86 -2.34
C VAL A 67 -5.59 12.68 -1.17
N LEU A 68 -5.35 11.64 -0.38
CA LEU A 68 -6.02 11.29 0.87
C LEU A 68 -5.03 11.54 2.02
N ASP A 69 -4.99 12.79 2.48
CA ASP A 69 -4.01 13.29 3.48
C ASP A 69 -4.69 13.88 4.73
N THR A 70 -6.01 13.76 4.85
CA THR A 70 -6.74 14.40 5.94
C THR A 70 -6.67 13.58 7.22
N THR A 71 -7.05 12.31 7.14
CA THR A 71 -7.11 11.43 8.32
C THR A 71 -6.84 9.99 7.95
N ALA A 72 -6.22 9.25 8.86
CA ALA A 72 -6.12 7.80 8.80
C ALA A 72 -6.42 7.18 10.15
N GLN A 73 -6.93 5.95 10.13
CA GLN A 73 -7.25 5.13 11.29
C GLN A 73 -6.98 3.67 10.99
N ALA A 74 -6.62 2.86 11.98
CA ALA A 74 -6.40 1.43 11.83
C ALA A 74 -7.23 0.64 12.85
N ALA A 75 -7.88 -0.42 12.40
CA ALA A 75 -8.45 -1.46 13.25
C ALA A 75 -7.45 -2.59 13.38
N GLU A 76 -7.03 -2.92 14.61
CA GLU A 76 -6.21 -4.11 14.87
C GLU A 76 -7.07 -5.38 14.87
N LEU A 77 -6.55 -6.45 14.27
CA LEU A 77 -7.20 -7.75 14.21
C LEU A 77 -6.25 -8.83 14.75
N GLY A 78 -6.78 -9.67 15.64
CA GLY A 78 -6.09 -10.84 16.16
C GLY A 78 -4.77 -10.51 16.86
N ASP A 79 -4.79 -9.59 17.83
CA ASP A 79 -3.65 -9.21 18.66
C ASP A 79 -2.39 -8.83 17.84
N GLY A 80 -2.56 -7.92 16.87
CA GLY A 80 -1.47 -7.38 16.03
C GLY A 80 -1.05 -8.25 14.84
N THR A 81 -1.82 -9.28 14.51
CA THR A 81 -1.52 -10.18 13.37
C THR A 81 -2.05 -9.69 12.03
N ALA A 82 -2.99 -8.74 12.05
CA ALA A 82 -3.61 -8.15 10.87
C ALA A 82 -4.15 -6.75 11.20
N TYR A 83 -4.35 -5.93 10.17
CA TYR A 83 -4.85 -4.56 10.32
C TYR A 83 -5.80 -4.19 9.17
N THR A 84 -6.82 -3.40 9.46
CA THR A 84 -7.59 -2.68 8.42
C THR A 84 -7.33 -1.19 8.54
N PHE A 85 -6.76 -0.58 7.51
CA PHE A 85 -6.50 0.86 7.45
C PHE A 85 -7.62 1.57 6.71
N TYR A 86 -8.04 2.70 7.25
CA TYR A 86 -9.00 3.63 6.68
C TYR A 86 -8.31 4.96 6.43
N VAL A 87 -8.28 5.44 5.19
CA VAL A 87 -7.60 6.70 4.82
C VAL A 87 -8.52 7.53 3.94
N GLY A 88 -8.82 8.76 4.35
CA GLY A 88 -9.85 9.57 3.70
C GLY A 88 -9.47 11.03 3.54
N ASP A 89 -10.23 11.72 2.69
CA ASP A 89 -10.19 13.19 2.53
C ASP A 89 -11.21 13.91 3.45
N TYR A 90 -11.65 13.20 4.50
CA TYR A 90 -12.58 13.67 5.51
C TYR A 90 -12.21 13.09 6.89
N GLU A 91 -12.80 13.64 7.95
CA GLU A 91 -12.63 13.14 9.31
C GLU A 91 -13.24 11.75 9.47
N ILE A 92 -12.40 10.74 9.73
CA ILE A 92 -12.85 9.37 9.97
C ILE A 92 -13.16 9.25 11.47
N PRO A 93 -14.42 8.97 11.85
CA PRO A 93 -14.79 8.84 13.26
C PRO A 93 -14.13 7.61 13.89
N ASP A 94 -13.57 7.77 15.09
CA ASP A 94 -12.96 6.68 15.87
C ASP A 94 -13.98 5.59 16.24
N GLU A 95 -15.26 5.98 16.41
CA GLU A 95 -16.33 5.06 16.79
C GLU A 95 -16.77 4.19 15.60
N GLY A 96 -16.76 2.87 15.77
CA GLY A 96 -17.23 1.91 14.76
C GLY A 96 -16.16 1.47 13.76
N ILE A 97 -14.90 1.81 14.00
CA ILE A 97 -13.75 1.28 13.26
C ILE A 97 -13.59 -0.21 13.63
N GLY A 98 -13.71 -1.08 12.63
CA GLY A 98 -13.67 -2.53 12.75
C GLY A 98 -13.57 -3.20 11.38
N VAL A 99 -14.11 -4.41 11.21
CA VAL A 99 -14.24 -5.08 9.89
C VAL A 99 -15.45 -4.62 9.08
N ASP A 100 -16.44 -3.99 9.73
CA ASP A 100 -17.60 -3.45 9.04
C ASP A 100 -17.21 -2.20 8.24
N THR A 101 -17.62 -2.15 6.98
CA THR A 101 -17.20 -1.12 6.03
C THR A 101 -17.74 0.25 6.42
N VAL A 102 -16.83 1.16 6.80
CA VAL A 102 -17.10 2.61 6.82
C VAL A 102 -17.35 3.07 5.39
N LEU A 103 -18.47 3.74 5.14
CA LEU A 103 -18.75 4.36 3.83
C LEU A 103 -18.44 5.86 3.92
N PRO A 104 -17.78 6.45 2.91
CA PRO A 104 -17.55 7.88 2.91
C PRO A 104 -18.86 8.66 2.76
N PRO A 105 -18.95 9.86 3.33
CA PRO A 105 -19.99 10.82 3.00
C PRO A 105 -20.06 11.10 1.49
N GLU A 106 -21.20 11.59 1.01
CA GLU A 106 -21.36 11.98 -0.39
C GLU A 106 -20.29 13.01 -0.79
N GLY A 107 -19.63 12.76 -1.92
CA GLY A 107 -18.58 13.63 -2.46
C GLY A 107 -17.19 13.47 -1.81
N SER A 108 -17.07 12.65 -0.77
CA SER A 108 -15.79 12.33 -0.13
C SER A 108 -15.19 11.04 -0.70
N ARG A 109 -13.94 10.76 -0.36
CA ARG A 109 -13.20 9.57 -0.74
C ARG A 109 -12.66 8.83 0.47
N LEU A 110 -12.61 7.52 0.35
CA LEU A 110 -12.07 6.62 1.36
C LEU A 110 -11.32 5.48 0.67
N ALA A 111 -10.05 5.32 0.99
CA ALA A 111 -9.33 4.08 0.76
C ALA A 111 -9.44 3.20 2.01
N VAL A 112 -9.79 1.94 1.80
CA VAL A 112 -9.74 0.89 2.82
C VAL A 112 -8.68 -0.11 2.39
N VAL A 113 -7.70 -0.38 3.25
CA VAL A 113 -6.61 -1.33 2.99
C VAL A 113 -6.70 -2.43 4.02
N PHE A 114 -6.96 -3.66 3.57
CA PHE A 114 -7.02 -4.84 4.41
C PHE A 114 -5.68 -5.55 4.35
N LEU A 115 -5.00 -5.66 5.48
CA LEU A 115 -3.83 -6.51 5.67
C LEU A 115 -4.29 -7.76 6.41
N THR A 116 -4.33 -8.91 5.73
CA THR A 116 -5.01 -10.12 6.22
C THR A 116 -4.44 -11.39 5.59
N ALA A 117 -4.84 -12.56 6.06
CA ALA A 117 -4.49 -13.84 5.42
C ALA A 117 -5.77 -14.56 4.96
N PHE A 118 -5.78 -15.05 3.72
CA PHE A 118 -6.89 -15.84 3.22
C PHE A 118 -6.84 -17.26 3.78
N ASN A 119 -7.94 -17.68 4.41
CA ASN A 119 -8.16 -19.05 4.92
C ASN A 119 -7.07 -19.55 5.89
N ALA A 120 -6.51 -18.67 6.73
CA ALA A 120 -5.49 -19.05 7.71
C ALA A 120 -5.92 -20.28 8.55
N THR A 121 -5.21 -21.38 8.36
CA THR A 121 -5.40 -22.66 9.07
C THR A 121 -4.53 -22.78 10.31
N SER A 122 -3.58 -21.84 10.47
CA SER A 122 -2.71 -21.70 11.63
C SER A 122 -2.78 -20.25 12.15
N PRO A 123 -2.46 -20.01 13.44
CA PRO A 123 -2.32 -18.65 13.96
C PRO A 123 -1.27 -17.89 13.16
N LEU A 124 -1.58 -16.64 12.80
CA LEU A 124 -0.61 -15.72 12.21
C LEU A 124 0.33 -15.19 13.30
N GLU A 125 1.55 -14.85 12.91
CA GLU A 125 2.49 -14.17 13.79
C GLU A 125 2.17 -12.66 13.85
N GLU A 126 2.48 -12.03 14.98
CA GLU A 126 2.37 -10.58 15.12
C GLU A 126 3.25 -9.88 14.07
N ILE A 127 2.73 -8.81 13.48
CA ILE A 127 3.40 -8.09 12.41
C ILE A 127 4.51 -7.20 12.99
N ALA A 128 5.75 -7.50 12.62
CA ALA A 128 6.91 -6.71 13.04
C ALA A 128 7.23 -5.56 12.05
N PRO A 129 7.86 -4.46 12.52
CA PRO A 129 8.46 -3.47 11.64
C PRO A 129 9.48 -4.10 10.67
N GLY A 130 9.48 -3.62 9.43
CA GLY A 130 10.25 -4.19 8.32
C GLY A 130 9.56 -5.36 7.61
N THR A 131 8.36 -5.78 8.04
CA THR A 131 7.58 -6.79 7.34
C THR A 131 7.10 -6.25 6.01
N THR A 132 7.38 -6.97 4.93
CA THR A 132 6.90 -6.67 3.58
C THR A 132 5.87 -7.71 3.17
N VAL A 133 4.74 -7.25 2.65
CA VAL A 133 3.58 -8.07 2.29
C VAL A 133 3.21 -7.78 0.85
N GLU A 134 3.19 -8.80 0.02
CA GLU A 134 2.82 -8.67 -1.40
C GLU A 134 1.34 -8.96 -1.60
N VAL A 135 0.76 -8.38 -2.66
CA VAL A 135 -0.56 -8.83 -3.14
C VAL A 135 -0.42 -10.25 -3.69
N THR A 136 -1.11 -11.21 -3.07
CA THR A 136 -1.13 -12.62 -3.49
C THR A 136 -2.47 -13.28 -3.21
N ASP A 137 -2.79 -14.32 -4.00
CA ASP A 137 -3.91 -15.24 -3.81
C ASP A 137 -3.52 -16.55 -3.08
N GLU A 138 -2.26 -16.64 -2.64
CA GLU A 138 -1.75 -17.77 -1.86
C GLU A 138 -2.50 -17.89 -0.51
N LEU A 139 -2.90 -19.11 -0.18
CA LEU A 139 -3.56 -19.41 1.09
C LEU A 139 -2.55 -19.47 2.23
N ASP A 140 -3.00 -19.19 3.44
CA ASP A 140 -2.17 -19.25 4.66
C ASP A 140 -0.98 -18.27 4.68
N VAL A 141 -0.94 -17.30 3.75
CA VAL A 141 0.07 -16.25 3.67
C VAL A 141 -0.59 -14.89 3.90
N LEU A 142 0.12 -14.00 4.61
CA LEU A 142 -0.30 -12.62 4.78
C LEU A 142 -0.27 -11.92 3.40
N THR A 143 -1.35 -11.23 3.08
CA THR A 143 -1.56 -10.53 1.82
C THR A 143 -2.30 -9.24 2.14
N PHE A 144 -2.45 -8.37 1.15
CA PHE A 144 -3.29 -7.21 1.31
C PHE A 144 -4.20 -6.97 0.12
N SER A 145 -5.31 -6.30 0.39
CA SER A 145 -6.29 -5.88 -0.62
C SER A 145 -6.76 -4.47 -0.31
N THR A 146 -7.22 -3.77 -1.34
CA THR A 146 -7.69 -2.39 -1.25
C THR A 146 -9.08 -2.22 -1.82
N ILE A 147 -9.84 -1.29 -1.26
CA ILE A 147 -11.08 -0.76 -1.82
C ILE A 147 -10.96 0.77 -1.84
N LEU A 148 -11.23 1.39 -2.98
CA LEU A 148 -11.35 2.84 -3.08
C LEU A 148 -12.80 3.23 -3.32
N TYR A 149 -13.39 3.93 -2.35
CA TYR A 149 -14.67 4.58 -2.49
C TYR A 149 -14.47 6.00 -3.03
N ALA A 150 -15.05 6.30 -4.19
CA ALA A 150 -15.03 7.63 -4.78
C ALA A 150 -16.34 7.91 -5.52
N GLY A 151 -16.98 9.04 -5.21
CA GLY A 151 -18.20 9.48 -5.92
C GLY A 151 -19.35 8.48 -5.84
N GLY A 152 -19.49 7.75 -4.73
CA GLY A 152 -20.53 6.72 -4.53
C GLY A 152 -20.28 5.40 -5.25
N THR A 153 -19.10 5.22 -5.85
CA THR A 153 -18.66 3.96 -6.47
C THR A 153 -17.55 3.34 -5.63
N ALA A 154 -17.51 2.01 -5.57
CA ALA A 154 -16.43 1.25 -4.93
C ALA A 154 -15.60 0.53 -5.99
N ALA A 155 -14.33 0.91 -6.13
CA ALA A 155 -13.33 0.19 -6.91
C ALA A 155 -12.63 -0.80 -5.98
N GLN A 156 -13.07 -2.07 -6.04
CA GLN A 156 -12.51 -3.16 -5.22
C GLN A 156 -11.17 -3.62 -5.79
N SER A 157 -10.49 -4.53 -5.08
CA SER A 157 -9.29 -5.15 -5.63
C SER A 157 -9.63 -6.05 -6.80
N ALA A 158 -8.92 -5.85 -7.92
CA ALA A 158 -8.99 -6.75 -9.05
C ALA A 158 -8.16 -8.02 -8.84
N THR A 159 -8.47 -9.07 -9.59
CA THR A 159 -7.74 -10.36 -9.52
C THR A 159 -6.33 -10.29 -10.08
N ASP A 160 -6.04 -9.30 -10.91
CA ASP A 160 -4.74 -9.02 -11.52
C ASP A 160 -3.98 -7.91 -10.79
N ALA A 161 -4.43 -7.53 -9.58
CA ALA A 161 -3.76 -6.55 -8.75
C ALA A 161 -2.33 -6.98 -8.41
N THR A 162 -1.44 -6.00 -8.33
CA THR A 162 -0.05 -6.17 -7.88
C THR A 162 0.28 -5.09 -6.86
N GLY A 163 1.28 -5.33 -6.03
CA GLY A 163 1.73 -4.32 -5.09
C GLY A 163 2.46 -4.88 -3.89
N GLU A 164 2.98 -3.96 -3.11
CA GLU A 164 3.71 -4.17 -1.88
C GLU A 164 3.16 -3.26 -0.77
N LEU A 165 3.00 -3.80 0.42
CA LEU A 165 2.79 -3.07 1.66
C LEU A 165 3.95 -3.38 2.59
N THR A 166 4.71 -2.36 2.98
CA THR A 166 5.81 -2.47 3.91
C THR A 166 5.46 -1.80 5.24
N VAL A 167 5.56 -2.54 6.32
CA VAL A 167 5.33 -2.06 7.68
C VAL A 167 6.58 -1.32 8.13
N VAL A 168 6.49 0.00 8.23
CA VAL A 168 7.64 0.85 8.56
C VAL A 168 7.88 0.90 10.06
N ALA A 169 6.80 1.02 10.83
CA ALA A 169 6.85 1.08 12.28
C ALA A 169 5.52 0.60 12.89
N VAL A 170 5.59 0.04 14.09
CA VAL A 170 4.44 -0.34 14.93
C VAL A 170 4.80 0.06 16.37
N ASP A 171 3.89 0.74 17.05
CA ASP A 171 3.95 1.01 18.49
C ASP A 171 2.61 0.71 19.16
N ASP A 172 2.53 0.91 20.48
CA ASP A 172 1.34 0.60 21.29
C ASP A 172 0.05 1.34 20.87
N SER A 173 0.16 2.39 20.05
CA SER A 173 -0.95 3.29 19.73
C SER A 173 -1.09 3.63 18.25
N SER A 174 -0.12 3.26 17.42
CA SER A 174 -0.09 3.62 16.01
C SER A 174 0.72 2.63 15.17
N ILE A 175 0.33 2.54 13.90
CA ILE A 175 1.02 1.77 12.88
C ILE A 175 1.33 2.67 11.68
N CYS A 176 2.52 2.49 11.12
CA CYS A 176 2.97 3.15 9.92
C CYS A 176 3.25 2.12 8.82
N VAL A 177 2.61 2.30 7.67
CA VAL A 177 2.86 1.47 6.48
C VAL A 177 3.19 2.34 5.27
N GLU A 178 4.02 1.82 4.39
CA GLU A 178 4.21 2.29 3.03
C GLU A 178 3.48 1.35 2.08
N LEU A 179 2.72 1.90 1.16
CA LEU A 179 1.88 1.16 0.23
C LEU A 179 2.26 1.56 -1.20
N ASP A 180 2.39 0.56 -2.07
CA ASP A 180 2.41 0.69 -3.51
C ASP A 180 1.51 -0.40 -4.10
N TYR A 181 0.39 -0.01 -4.72
CA TYR A 181 -0.64 -0.90 -5.21
C TYR A 181 -1.09 -0.46 -6.60
N ASP A 182 -1.31 -1.42 -7.49
CA ASP A 182 -1.79 -1.17 -8.84
C ASP A 182 -2.75 -2.26 -9.31
N ASP A 183 -3.85 -1.84 -9.94
CA ASP A 183 -4.73 -2.69 -10.73
C ASP A 183 -5.32 -1.94 -11.94
N ALA A 184 -6.19 -2.60 -12.70
CA ALA A 184 -6.79 -2.03 -13.91
C ALA A 184 -7.71 -0.80 -13.66
N GLU A 185 -8.18 -0.58 -12.44
CA GLU A 185 -9.13 0.47 -12.06
C GLU A 185 -8.50 1.59 -11.22
N LYS A 186 -7.39 1.34 -10.52
CA LYS A 186 -6.73 2.30 -9.62
C LYS A 186 -5.28 1.91 -9.32
N SER A 187 -4.48 2.92 -9.02
CA SER A 187 -3.22 2.75 -8.28
C SER A 187 -3.32 3.51 -6.94
N LEU A 188 -2.75 2.96 -5.88
CA LEU A 188 -2.66 3.61 -4.56
C LEU A 188 -1.21 3.60 -4.12
N SER A 189 -0.62 4.77 -3.85
CA SER A 189 0.76 4.84 -3.36
C SER A 189 0.94 5.90 -2.29
N GLY A 190 1.78 5.60 -1.30
CA GLY A 190 2.12 6.56 -0.25
C GLY A 190 2.38 5.94 1.11
N ARG A 191 2.35 6.77 2.14
CA ARG A 191 2.53 6.35 3.54
C ARG A 191 1.28 6.63 4.35
N ILE A 192 0.96 5.70 5.24
CA ILE A 192 -0.22 5.77 6.11
C ILE A 192 0.29 5.66 7.54
N SER A 193 0.12 6.73 8.32
CA SER A 193 0.28 6.72 9.76
C SER A 193 -1.10 6.71 10.40
N ALA A 194 -1.46 5.63 11.05
CA ALA A 194 -2.80 5.42 11.58
C ALA A 194 -2.75 5.10 13.07
N PRO A 195 -3.50 5.83 13.92
CA PRO A 195 -3.79 5.37 15.27
C PRO A 195 -4.45 4.00 15.25
N ILE A 196 -4.06 3.14 16.17
CA ILE A 196 -4.60 1.79 16.33
C ILE A 196 -5.79 1.84 17.28
N HIS A 197 -6.89 1.22 16.86
CA HIS A 197 -8.05 0.93 17.69
C HIS A 197 -8.22 -0.57 17.84
N ASP A 198 -8.52 -1.02 19.06
CA ASP A 198 -8.90 -2.40 19.32
C ASP A 198 -10.21 -2.70 18.56
N SER A 199 -10.16 -3.64 17.61
CA SER A 199 -11.39 -4.15 17.03
C SER A 199 -12.19 -4.89 18.11
N PRO A 200 -13.49 -4.63 18.30
CA PRO A 200 -14.30 -5.32 19.30
C PRO A 200 -14.63 -6.78 18.94
N TYR A 201 -14.01 -7.32 17.87
CA TYR A 201 -14.28 -8.62 17.26
C TYR A 201 -13.11 -9.57 17.43
#